data_AF-A0A7S3V3J8-F1
#
_entry.id   AF-A0A7S3V3J8-F1
#
_cell.length_a   1.000
_cell.length_b   1.000
_cell.length_c   1.000
_cell.angle_alpha   90.00
_cell.angle_beta   90.00
_cell.angle_gamma   90.00
#
_symmetry.space_group_name_H-M   'P 1'
#
loop_
_entity.id
_entity.type
_entity.pdbx_description
1 polymer ?
#
loop_
_entity_poly.entity_id
_entity_poly.type
_entity_poly.pdbx_seq_one_letter_code
_entity_poly.pdbx_strand_id
1 'polypeptide(L)'
;ASAAAEAMNRMTKVVTRWLSNFGFTIGIDDVTPSATLLERKEEVVQRGYTECDDNIKKFKAGTLTARPGCNLEESLESEVSGILSRVRDSSGKMCMQTLPRHNKPFIMATCGSKGSALNICQMVACVGQQIVGGKRMPNGFVRRSLPHFPIDAKDPAAKGFVANSFYSGLTAPEFFFHTMGGREG
;
A
#
# COMPACT_ATOMS: atom_id res chain seq x y z
N ALA A 1 34.53 25.33 8.26
CA ALA A 1 34.39 24.34 7.15
C ALA A 1 35.34 23.15 7.30
N SER A 2 36.66 23.34 7.46
CA SER A 2 37.64 22.22 7.54
C SER A 2 37.37 21.20 8.64
N ALA A 3 37.11 21.65 9.88
CA ALA A 3 36.88 20.75 11.01
C ALA A 3 35.65 19.84 10.83
N ALA A 4 34.59 20.33 10.20
CA ALA A 4 33.38 19.54 9.91
C ALA A 4 33.66 18.47 8.83
N ALA A 5 34.37 18.83 7.77
CA ALA A 5 34.77 17.89 6.72
C ALA A 5 35.69 16.78 7.25
N GLU A 6 36.65 17.14 8.13
CA GLU A 6 37.50 16.15 8.81
C GLU A 6 36.71 15.23 9.73
N ALA A 7 35.75 15.76 10.50
CA ALA A 7 34.90 14.97 11.38
C ALA A 7 34.07 13.94 10.59
N MET A 8 33.44 14.36 9.49
CA MET A 8 32.69 13.47 8.59
C MET A 8 33.60 12.38 7.99
N ASN A 9 34.79 12.74 7.53
CA ASN A 9 35.75 11.78 6.97
C ASN A 9 36.21 10.74 8.00
N ARG A 10 36.48 11.16 9.25
CA ARG A 10 36.86 10.25 10.33
C ARG A 10 35.72 9.29 10.67
N MET A 11 34.49 9.81 10.78
CA MET A 11 33.30 8.99 11.03
C MET A 11 33.08 7.95 9.93
N THR A 12 33.12 8.36 8.66
CA THR A 12 32.94 7.45 7.52
C THR A 12 34.00 6.34 7.52
N LYS A 13 35.28 6.66 7.75
CA LYS A 13 36.34 5.64 7.78
C LYS A 13 36.11 4.57 8.86
N VAL A 14 35.71 4.99 10.06
CA VAL A 14 35.43 4.08 11.19
C VAL A 14 34.19 3.23 10.89
N VAL A 15 33.08 3.86 10.48
CA VAL A 15 31.81 3.16 10.21
C VAL A 15 31.96 2.19 9.05
N THR A 16 32.61 2.58 7.95
CA THR A 16 32.84 1.70 6.81
C THR A 16 33.69 0.49 7.20
N ARG A 17 34.79 0.67 7.94
CA ARG A 17 35.62 -0.45 8.40
C ARG A 17 34.85 -1.39 9.31
N TRP A 18 34.02 -0.87 10.21
CA TRP A 18 33.17 -1.67 11.08
C TRP A 18 32.12 -2.46 10.29
N LEU A 19 31.40 -1.78 9.38
CA LEU A 19 30.35 -2.40 8.57
C LEU A 19 30.90 -3.48 7.62
N SER A 20 32.10 -3.28 7.07
CA SER A 20 32.78 -4.30 6.25
C SER A 20 33.10 -5.58 7.04
N ASN A 21 33.37 -5.49 8.34
CA ASN A 21 33.65 -6.67 9.17
C ASN A 21 32.36 -7.31 9.70
N PHE A 22 31.33 -6.52 10.00
CA PHE A 22 30.06 -7.01 10.55
C PHE A 22 29.15 -7.62 9.46
N GLY A 23 29.05 -6.97 8.29
CA GLY A 23 28.16 -7.35 7.21
C GLY A 23 26.71 -6.88 7.42
N PHE A 24 26.08 -6.37 6.36
CA PHE A 24 24.68 -5.99 6.36
C PHE A 24 24.09 -6.31 4.98
N THR A 25 23.03 -7.12 4.94
CA THR A 25 22.40 -7.59 3.70
C THR A 25 20.88 -7.69 3.89
N ILE A 26 20.12 -7.77 2.80
CA ILE A 26 18.67 -8.00 2.82
C ILE A 26 18.40 -9.29 2.04
N GLY A 27 17.58 -10.17 2.62
CA GLY A 27 17.12 -11.39 1.96
C GLY A 27 15.62 -11.39 1.69
N ILE A 28 15.15 -12.44 1.00
CA ILE A 28 13.71 -12.70 0.83
C ILE A 28 13.03 -13.03 2.18
N ASP A 29 13.79 -13.61 3.11
CA ASP A 29 13.32 -13.94 4.46
C ASP A 29 12.94 -12.69 5.26
N ASP A 30 13.62 -11.55 5.01
CA ASP A 30 13.31 -10.28 5.67
C ASP A 30 11.96 -9.67 5.22
N VAL A 31 11.41 -10.13 4.10
CA VAL A 31 10.11 -9.67 3.55
C VAL A 31 9.06 -10.78 3.51
N THR A 32 9.34 -11.93 4.13
CA THR A 32 8.39 -13.04 4.22
C THR A 32 7.40 -12.77 5.37
N PRO A 33 6.08 -12.69 5.09
CA PRO A 33 5.07 -12.44 6.12
C PRO A 33 4.89 -13.66 7.03
N SER A 34 4.63 -13.43 8.32
CA SER A 34 4.23 -14.50 9.24
C SER A 34 2.78 -14.94 8.98
N ALA A 35 2.45 -16.20 9.28
CA ALA A 35 1.09 -16.72 9.13
C ALA A 35 0.06 -15.87 9.91
N THR A 36 0.41 -15.46 11.13
CA THR A 36 -0.40 -14.56 11.97
C THR A 36 -0.68 -13.21 11.33
N LEU A 37 0.29 -12.66 10.57
CA LEU A 37 0.12 -11.41 9.85
C LEU A 37 -0.80 -11.60 8.64
N LEU A 38 -0.67 -12.73 7.93
CA LEU A 38 -1.53 -13.05 6.78
C LEU A 38 -3.00 -13.19 7.18
N GLU A 39 -3.29 -13.93 8.26
CA GLU A 39 -4.65 -14.11 8.78
C GLU A 39 -5.27 -12.76 9.16
N ARG A 40 -4.56 -11.96 9.98
CA ARG A 40 -5.03 -10.63 10.39
C ARG A 40 -5.18 -9.66 9.22
N LYS A 41 -4.28 -9.73 8.25
CA LYS A 41 -4.38 -8.94 7.01
C LYS A 41 -5.67 -9.28 6.28
N GLU A 42 -5.95 -10.57 6.10
CA GLU A 42 -7.16 -11.03 5.42
C GLU A 42 -8.41 -10.55 6.14
N GLU A 43 -8.48 -10.65 7.47
CA GLU A 43 -9.59 -10.12 8.26
C GLU A 43 -9.82 -8.61 8.03
N VAL A 44 -8.74 -7.82 8.00
CA VAL A 44 -8.83 -6.37 7.80
C VAL A 44 -9.25 -6.02 6.37
N VAL A 45 -8.75 -6.75 5.37
CA VAL A 45 -9.14 -6.55 3.96
C VAL A 45 -10.61 -6.93 3.75
N GLN A 46 -11.05 -8.09 4.25
CA GLN A 46 -12.44 -8.54 4.12
C GLN A 46 -13.43 -7.61 4.82
N ARG A 47 -13.05 -7.09 6.00
CA ARG A 47 -13.85 -6.06 6.68
C ARG A 47 -13.96 -4.79 5.85
N GLY A 48 -12.85 -4.32 5.28
CA GLY A 48 -12.82 -3.17 4.40
C GLY A 48 -13.68 -3.34 3.14
N TYR A 49 -13.66 -4.53 2.54
CA TYR A 49 -14.51 -4.87 1.39
C TYR A 49 -15.98 -4.89 1.76
N THR A 50 -16.34 -5.48 2.90
CA THR A 50 -17.71 -5.49 3.40
C THR A 50 -18.23 -4.05 3.63
N GLU A 51 -17.42 -3.20 4.26
CA GLU A 51 -17.76 -1.77 4.45
C GLU A 51 -17.95 -1.04 3.11
N CYS A 52 -17.10 -1.33 2.12
CA CYS A 52 -17.22 -0.75 0.78
C CYS A 52 -18.50 -1.22 0.08
N ASP A 53 -18.81 -2.52 0.14
CA ASP A 53 -20.01 -3.09 -0.45
C ASP A 53 -21.28 -2.52 0.16
N ASP A 54 -21.31 -2.30 1.47
CA ASP A 54 -22.45 -1.67 2.14
C ASP A 54 -22.66 -0.22 1.72
N ASN A 55 -21.57 0.54 1.49
CA ASN A 55 -21.67 1.89 0.93
C ASN A 55 -22.15 1.87 -0.53
N ILE A 56 -21.69 0.90 -1.33
CA ILE A 56 -22.17 0.70 -2.72
C ILE A 56 -23.65 0.31 -2.74
N LYS A 57 -24.12 -0.52 -1.80
CA LYS A 57 -25.55 -0.87 -1.65
C LYS A 57 -26.38 0.36 -1.28
N LYS A 58 -25.92 1.18 -0.32
CA LYS A 58 -26.60 2.44 0.05
C LYS A 58 -26.70 3.41 -1.13
N PHE A 59 -25.64 3.50 -1.93
CA PHE A 59 -25.64 4.29 -3.16
C PHE A 59 -26.68 3.76 -4.16
N LYS A 60 -26.73 2.45 -4.40
CA LYS A 60 -27.74 1.83 -5.29
C LYS A 60 -29.17 2.00 -4.77
N ALA A 61 -29.37 2.00 -3.45
CA ALA A 61 -30.66 2.23 -2.81
C ALA A 61 -31.05 3.72 -2.76
N GLY A 62 -30.16 4.65 -3.16
CA GLY A 62 -30.40 6.09 -3.08
C GLY A 62 -30.43 6.65 -1.66
N THR A 63 -29.98 5.89 -0.65
CA THR A 63 -29.98 6.29 0.77
C THR A 63 -28.68 6.92 1.23
N LEU A 64 -27.67 7.00 0.36
CA LEU A 64 -26.39 7.62 0.67
C LEU A 64 -26.54 9.15 0.78
N THR A 65 -26.11 9.71 1.91
CA THR A 65 -26.07 11.16 2.12
C THR A 65 -24.89 11.78 1.38
N ALA A 66 -25.15 12.75 0.51
CA ALA A 66 -24.10 13.51 -0.15
C ALA A 66 -23.33 14.37 0.86
N ARG A 67 -22.01 14.42 0.74
CA ARG A 67 -21.18 15.36 1.50
C ARG A 67 -21.42 16.79 0.99
N PRO A 68 -21.32 17.83 1.85
CA PRO A 68 -21.49 19.21 1.43
C PRO A 68 -20.55 19.57 0.28
N GLY A 69 -21.11 20.07 -0.83
CA GLY A 69 -20.34 20.47 -2.01
C GLY A 69 -19.90 19.33 -2.93
N CYS A 70 -20.30 18.08 -2.67
CA CYS A 70 -20.00 16.94 -3.54
C CYS A 70 -21.26 16.35 -4.15
N ASN A 71 -21.15 15.75 -5.34
CA ASN A 71 -22.22 14.92 -5.87
C ASN A 71 -22.28 13.55 -5.16
N LEU A 72 -23.34 12.77 -5.39
CA LEU A 72 -23.51 11.46 -4.75
C LEU A 72 -22.40 10.46 -5.12
N GLU A 73 -21.90 10.51 -6.36
CA GLU A 73 -20.83 9.62 -6.82
C GLU A 73 -19.48 9.98 -6.20
N GLU A 74 -19.12 11.26 -6.16
CA GLU A 74 -17.94 11.81 -5.52
C GLU A 74 -17.96 11.55 -4.01
N SER A 75 -19.14 11.63 -3.39
CA SER A 75 -19.31 11.28 -1.98
C SER A 75 -19.02 9.80 -1.76
N LEU A 76 -19.57 8.90 -2.58
CA LEU A 76 -19.25 7.47 -2.52
C LEU A 76 -17.76 7.20 -2.74
N GLU A 77 -17.16 7.82 -3.76
CA GLU A 77 -15.75 7.64 -4.09
C GLU A 77 -14.84 8.12 -2.95
N SER A 78 -15.20 9.22 -2.28
CA SER A 78 -14.47 9.73 -1.12
C SER A 78 -14.57 8.79 0.09
N GLU A 79 -15.77 8.28 0.39
CA GLU A 79 -15.96 7.31 1.48
C GLU A 79 -15.19 6.02 1.23
N VAL A 80 -15.32 5.43 0.04
CA VAL A 80 -14.64 4.18 -0.33
C VAL A 80 -13.12 4.36 -0.34
N SER A 81 -12.61 5.45 -0.91
CA SER A 81 -11.17 5.74 -0.87
C SER A 81 -10.65 5.91 0.56
N GLY A 82 -11.46 6.53 1.43
CA GLY A 82 -11.17 6.66 2.86
C GLY A 82 -11.10 5.30 3.57
N ILE A 83 -12.05 4.40 3.32
CA ILE A 83 -12.04 3.03 3.86
C ILE A 83 -10.78 2.29 3.41
N LEU A 84 -10.49 2.29 2.11
CA LEU A 84 -9.36 1.54 1.54
C LEU A 84 -8.01 2.11 1.99
N SER A 85 -7.90 3.42 2.22
CA SER A 85 -6.71 4.01 2.85
C SER A 85 -6.54 3.52 4.29
N ARG A 86 -7.63 3.45 5.08
CA ARG A 86 -7.58 2.91 6.45
C ARG A 86 -7.18 1.43 6.49
N VAL A 87 -7.66 0.64 5.53
CA VAL A 87 -7.26 -0.78 5.38
C VAL A 87 -5.75 -0.87 5.20
N ARG A 88 -5.19 -0.13 4.24
CA ARG A 88 -3.73 -0.09 4.01
C ARG A 88 -2.97 0.35 5.26
N ASP A 89 -3.39 1.43 5.90
CA ASP A 89 -2.68 1.99 7.05
C ASP A 89 -2.74 1.05 8.27
N SER A 90 -3.85 0.34 8.45
CA SER A 90 -4.01 -0.69 9.50
C SER A 90 -3.11 -1.90 9.22
N SER A 91 -3.11 -2.40 7.98
CA SER A 91 -2.21 -3.48 7.55
C SER A 91 -0.74 -3.09 7.70
N GLY A 92 -0.38 -1.85 7.36
CA GLY A 92 0.98 -1.33 7.54
C GLY A 92 1.41 -1.26 9.01
N LYS A 93 0.53 -0.78 9.89
CA LYS A 93 0.80 -0.76 11.34
C LYS A 93 1.00 -2.17 11.90
N MET A 94 0.13 -3.11 11.54
CA MET A 94 0.26 -4.51 11.97
C MET A 94 1.57 -5.14 11.47
N CYS A 95 1.94 -4.87 10.21
CA CYS A 95 3.20 -5.32 9.63
C CYS A 95 4.40 -4.81 10.45
N MET A 96 4.45 -3.50 10.73
CA MET A 96 5.55 -2.90 11.48
C MET A 96 5.64 -3.36 12.94
N GLN A 97 4.52 -3.72 13.56
CA GLN A 97 4.48 -4.27 14.93
C GLN A 97 4.91 -5.74 15.00
N THR A 98 4.71 -6.50 13.91
CA THR A 98 4.99 -7.94 13.88
C THR A 98 6.44 -8.23 13.48
N LEU A 99 7.07 -7.33 12.72
CA LEU A 99 8.43 -7.51 12.26
C LEU A 99 9.44 -7.51 13.43
N PRO A 100 10.41 -8.45 13.43
CA PRO A 100 11.47 -8.46 14.44
C PRO A 100 12.29 -7.16 14.41
N ARG A 101 12.75 -6.70 15.58
CA ARG A 101 13.62 -5.51 15.70
C ARG A 101 14.92 -5.65 14.88
N HIS A 102 15.39 -6.88 14.68
CA HIS A 102 16.58 -7.20 13.90
C HIS A 102 16.32 -7.34 12.39
N ASN A 103 15.10 -7.08 11.90
CA ASN A 103 14.78 -7.10 10.48
C ASN A 103 15.48 -5.95 9.74
N LYS A 104 16.06 -6.24 8.57
CA LYS A 104 17.01 -5.33 7.90
C LYS A 104 16.29 -4.16 7.21
N PRO A 105 15.22 -4.39 6.42
CA PRO A 105 14.35 -3.32 5.95
C PRO A 105 13.81 -2.42 7.07
N PHE A 106 13.40 -3.00 8.20
CA PHE A 106 12.93 -2.25 9.37
C PHE A 106 14.01 -1.32 9.94
N ILE A 107 15.24 -1.83 10.11
CA ILE A 107 16.39 -1.04 10.57
C ILE A 107 16.68 0.09 9.57
N MET A 108 16.71 -0.19 8.26
CA MET A 108 17.00 0.79 7.22
C MET A 108 15.99 1.94 7.16
N ALA A 109 14.71 1.62 7.30
CA ALA A 109 13.63 2.60 7.34
C ALA A 109 13.71 3.45 8.62
N THR A 110 14.01 2.82 9.77
CA THR A 110 14.08 3.51 11.06
C THR A 110 15.30 4.43 11.16
N CYS A 111 16.45 4.02 10.61
CA CYS A 111 17.65 4.86 10.59
C CYS A 111 17.64 5.91 9.47
N GLY A 112 16.62 5.90 8.60
CA GLY A 112 16.47 6.85 7.50
C GLY A 112 17.49 6.68 6.37
N SER A 113 18.15 5.53 6.28
CA SER A 113 19.16 5.28 5.24
C SER A 113 18.53 5.09 3.86
N LYS A 114 17.52 4.22 3.75
CA LYS A 114 16.77 3.96 2.52
C LYS A 114 15.46 3.26 2.82
N GLY A 115 14.42 3.66 2.10
CA GLY A 115 13.09 3.10 2.23
C GLY A 115 12.31 3.70 3.40
N SER A 116 11.03 3.37 3.45
CA SER A 116 10.08 3.83 4.46
C SER A 116 9.21 2.68 4.94
N ALA A 117 8.46 2.89 6.02
CA ALA A 117 7.46 1.94 6.49
C ALA A 117 6.45 1.55 5.39
N LEU A 118 6.14 2.48 4.47
CA LEU A 118 5.27 2.21 3.33
C LEU A 118 5.89 1.16 2.39
N ASN A 119 7.18 1.26 2.08
CA ASN A 119 7.82 0.29 1.20
C ASN A 119 7.80 -1.12 1.80
N ILE A 120 8.04 -1.23 3.12
CA ILE A 120 7.96 -2.52 3.84
C ILE A 120 6.53 -3.06 3.78
N CYS A 121 5.52 -2.22 4.04
CA CYS A 121 4.12 -2.61 3.96
C CYS A 121 3.74 -3.13 2.57
N GLN A 122 4.22 -2.49 1.49
CA GLN A 122 3.93 -2.92 0.12
C GLN A 122 4.62 -4.24 -0.24
N MET A 123 5.83 -4.46 0.28
CA MET A 123 6.55 -5.73 0.10
C MET A 123 5.88 -6.89 0.83
N VAL A 124 5.44 -6.68 2.08
CA VAL A 124 5.01 -7.75 2.99
C VAL A 124 3.49 -7.91 3.07
N ALA A 125 2.75 -6.82 3.27
CA ALA A 125 1.33 -6.84 3.62
C ALA A 125 0.40 -6.60 2.42
N CYS A 126 0.34 -5.38 1.89
CA CYS A 126 -0.48 -5.04 0.73
C CYS A 126 0.04 -3.78 0.02
N VAL A 127 -0.11 -3.71 -1.29
CA VAL A 127 0.27 -2.53 -2.08
C VAL A 127 -0.71 -1.37 -1.89
N GLY A 128 -2.02 -1.68 -1.86
CA GLY A 128 -3.10 -0.71 -1.62
C GLY A 128 -3.70 -0.10 -2.89
N GLN A 129 -4.51 0.96 -2.70
CA GLN A 129 -5.25 1.63 -3.77
C GLN A 129 -4.32 2.33 -4.77
N GLN A 130 -4.47 2.02 -6.06
CA GLN A 130 -3.85 2.76 -7.15
C GLN A 130 -4.74 3.92 -7.58
N ILE A 131 -4.14 5.08 -7.77
CA ILE A 131 -4.82 6.33 -8.12
C ILE A 131 -4.27 6.78 -9.47
N VAL A 132 -5.16 7.21 -10.36
CA VAL A 132 -4.81 7.79 -11.66
C VAL A 132 -5.54 9.13 -11.82
N GLY A 133 -4.82 10.23 -12.04
CA GLY A 133 -5.42 11.56 -12.20
C GLY A 133 -6.20 12.03 -10.97
N GLY A 134 -5.71 11.67 -9.77
CA GLY A 134 -6.34 12.02 -8.49
C GLY A 134 -7.63 11.24 -8.15
N LYS A 135 -8.02 10.26 -8.97
CA LYS A 135 -9.22 9.42 -8.76
C LYS A 135 -8.85 7.93 -8.75
N ARG A 136 -9.72 7.08 -8.21
CA ARG A 136 -9.62 5.63 -8.40
C ARG A 136 -9.74 5.29 -9.89
N MET A 137 -9.38 4.06 -10.25
CA MET A 137 -9.16 3.70 -11.66
C MET A 137 -10.35 4.09 -12.56
N PRO A 138 -10.13 4.95 -13.58
CA PRO A 138 -11.19 5.38 -14.47
C PRO A 138 -11.72 4.23 -15.33
N ASN A 139 -12.94 4.41 -15.85
CA ASN A 139 -13.52 3.48 -16.79
C ASN A 139 -12.92 3.74 -18.19
N GLY A 140 -11.90 2.97 -18.57
CA GLY A 140 -11.29 3.04 -19.90
C GLY A 140 -12.11 2.35 -21.00
N PHE A 141 -13.03 1.46 -20.62
CA PHE A 141 -13.99 0.81 -21.50
C PHE A 141 -15.41 1.34 -21.25
N VAL A 142 -16.39 0.83 -21.99
CA VAL A 142 -17.82 1.16 -21.82
C VAL A 142 -18.28 0.88 -20.38
N ARG A 143 -18.25 1.91 -19.54
CA ARG A 143 -18.64 1.93 -18.13
C ARG A 143 -17.95 0.87 -17.24
N ARG A 144 -16.71 0.50 -17.55
CA ARG A 144 -15.87 -0.40 -16.74
C ARG A 144 -14.39 -0.14 -16.94
N SER A 145 -13.56 -0.59 -15.99
CA SER A 145 -12.10 -0.42 -16.01
C SER A 145 -11.38 -1.43 -16.90
N LEU A 146 -11.75 -2.71 -16.82
CA LEU A 146 -11.23 -3.80 -17.66
C LEU A 146 -12.38 -4.66 -18.19
N PRO A 147 -12.19 -5.37 -19.33
CA PRO A 147 -13.23 -6.24 -19.90
C PRO A 147 -13.58 -7.45 -19.03
N HIS A 148 -12.72 -7.77 -18.06
CA HIS A 148 -12.88 -8.85 -17.08
C HIS A 148 -13.87 -8.50 -15.97
N PHE A 149 -14.16 -7.22 -15.76
CA PHE A 149 -15.10 -6.78 -14.74
C PHE A 149 -16.50 -6.54 -15.33
N PRO A 150 -17.56 -6.71 -14.50
CA PRO A 150 -18.92 -6.35 -14.88
C PRO A 150 -19.05 -4.86 -15.25
N ILE A 151 -20.08 -4.54 -16.02
CA ILE A 151 -20.43 -3.16 -16.34
C ILE A 151 -20.90 -2.46 -15.06
N ASP A 152 -20.50 -1.19 -14.89
CA ASP A 152 -20.78 -0.36 -13.70
C ASP A 152 -20.20 -0.93 -12.38
N ALA A 153 -19.19 -1.79 -12.46
CA ALA A 153 -18.46 -2.29 -11.31
C ALA A 153 -17.76 -1.13 -10.54
N LYS A 154 -18.10 -0.99 -9.26
CA LYS A 154 -17.58 0.04 -8.33
C LYS A 154 -16.80 -0.57 -7.15
N ASP A 155 -16.67 -1.88 -7.13
CA ASP A 155 -15.94 -2.64 -6.11
C ASP A 155 -14.45 -2.25 -6.08
N PRO A 156 -13.77 -2.44 -4.93
CA PRO A 156 -12.37 -2.09 -4.78
C PRO A 156 -11.46 -2.74 -5.84
N ALA A 157 -11.67 -4.02 -6.15
CA ALA A 157 -10.84 -4.76 -7.10
C ALA A 157 -10.97 -4.20 -8.53
N ALA A 158 -12.21 -3.96 -9.01
CA ALA A 158 -12.45 -3.34 -10.30
C ALA A 158 -11.92 -1.90 -10.39
N LYS A 159 -11.76 -1.21 -9.26
CA LYS A 159 -11.31 0.18 -9.18
C LYS A 159 -9.86 0.35 -8.75
N GLY A 160 -9.05 -0.70 -8.83
CA GLY A 160 -7.58 -0.59 -8.69
C GLY A 160 -7.06 -0.74 -7.27
N PHE A 161 -7.81 -1.33 -6.35
CA PHE A 161 -7.27 -1.74 -5.06
C PHE A 161 -6.47 -3.03 -5.20
N VAL A 162 -5.20 -2.99 -4.75
CA VAL A 162 -4.30 -4.15 -4.76
C VAL A 162 -4.18 -4.69 -3.33
N ALA A 163 -4.86 -5.81 -3.06
CA ALA A 163 -4.89 -6.44 -1.74
C ALA A 163 -3.65 -7.31 -1.47
N ASN A 164 -3.00 -7.72 -2.55
CA ASN A 164 -1.77 -8.49 -2.53
C ASN A 164 -0.54 -7.61 -2.23
N SER A 165 0.53 -8.25 -1.77
CA SER A 165 1.86 -7.64 -1.59
C SER A 165 2.79 -8.05 -2.74
N PHE A 166 3.96 -7.41 -2.84
CA PHE A 166 4.97 -7.87 -3.79
C PHE A 166 5.49 -9.26 -3.48
N TYR A 167 5.50 -9.67 -2.20
CA TYR A 167 5.87 -11.02 -1.81
C TYR A 167 4.85 -12.06 -2.30
N SER A 168 3.54 -11.82 -2.11
CA SER A 168 2.51 -12.78 -2.56
C SER A 168 2.34 -12.81 -4.08
N GLY A 169 2.83 -11.77 -4.77
CA GLY A 169 2.61 -11.56 -6.19
C GLY A 169 1.26 -10.90 -6.46
N LEU A 170 1.17 -10.20 -7.59
CA LEU A 170 -0.02 -9.47 -8.02
C LEU A 170 -0.80 -10.31 -9.03
N THR A 171 -2.13 -10.27 -8.95
CA THR A 171 -2.99 -10.81 -10.01
C THR A 171 -2.86 -9.97 -11.28
N ALA A 172 -3.25 -10.52 -12.44
CA ALA A 172 -3.15 -9.80 -13.71
C ALA A 172 -3.87 -8.42 -13.72
N PRO A 173 -5.11 -8.28 -13.18
CA PRO A 173 -5.76 -6.97 -13.06
C PRO A 173 -5.00 -6.01 -12.13
N GLU A 174 -4.54 -6.50 -10.97
CA GLU A 174 -3.77 -5.69 -10.02
C GLU A 174 -2.46 -5.20 -10.62
N PHE A 175 -1.74 -6.05 -11.36
CA PHE A 175 -0.50 -5.69 -12.04
C PHE A 175 -0.76 -4.61 -13.10
N PHE A 176 -1.82 -4.77 -13.91
CA PHE A 176 -2.19 -3.76 -14.90
C PHE A 176 -2.54 -2.42 -14.23
N PHE A 177 -3.31 -2.44 -13.15
CA PHE A 177 -3.65 -1.22 -12.42
C PHE A 177 -2.45 -0.57 -11.73
N HIS A 178 -1.53 -1.38 -11.20
CA HIS A 178 -0.30 -0.91 -10.59
C HIS A 178 0.63 -0.24 -11.61
N THR A 179 0.79 -0.83 -12.79
CA THR A 179 1.61 -0.25 -13.86
C THR A 179 0.99 1.03 -14.44
N MET A 180 -0.34 1.13 -14.50
CA MET A 180 -1.02 2.37 -14.85
C MET A 180 -0.73 3.50 -13.85
N GLY A 181 -0.88 3.24 -12.55
CA GLY A 181 -0.55 4.22 -11.51
C GLY A 181 0.93 4.62 -11.54
N GLY A 182 1.82 3.63 -11.72
CA GLY A 182 3.27 3.86 -11.84
C GLY A 182 3.71 4.60 -13.10
N ARG A 183 2.87 4.70 -14.14
CA ARG A 183 3.17 5.48 -15.35
C ARG A 183 2.93 6.98 -15.16
N GLU A 184 2.05 7.37 -14.23
CA GLU A 184 1.71 8.77 -13.98
C GLU A 184 2.80 9.51 -13.16
N GLY A 185 3.48 8.79 -12.26
CA GLY A 185 4.56 9.31 -11.42
C GLY A 185 5.89 9.42 -12.14
#